data_AF-A0A370F7H2-F1
#
_entry.id   AF-A0A370F7H2-F1
#
_cell.length_a   1.000
_cell.length_b   1.000
_cell.length_c   1.000
_cell.angle_alpha   90.00
_cell.angle_beta   90.00
_cell.angle_gamma   90.00
#
_symmetry.space_group_name_H-M   'P 1'
#
loop_
_entity.id
_entity.type
_entity.pdbx_description
1 polymer ?
#
loop_
_entity_poly.entity_id
_entity_poly.type
_entity_poly.pdbx_seq_one_letter_code
_entity_poly.pdbx_strand_id
1 'polypeptide(L)'
;MKSLNAISRWLRAPAQMATQTGTERTLQQVRAAMLAALERHGLLAQWRRLADRVTYASELEALWYLRQDLLAALMAACGEVRARQEMQPINALFGRSEAFRPRLRAGLRMP
;
A
#
# COMPACT_ATOMS: atom_id res chain seq x y z
N MET A 1 -24.89 4.79 -49.79
CA MET A 1 -23.77 5.74 -49.59
C MET A 1 -23.42 5.75 -48.11
N LYS A 2 -22.15 5.54 -47.76
CA LYS A 2 -21.60 5.40 -46.40
C LYS A 2 -21.38 6.79 -45.78
N SER A 3 -21.72 6.98 -44.51
CA SER A 3 -21.14 8.00 -43.62
C SER A 3 -21.46 7.61 -42.17
N LEU A 4 -20.62 6.87 -41.43
CA LEU A 4 -19.35 7.25 -40.77
C LEU A 4 -19.45 8.53 -39.93
N ASN A 5 -19.80 8.38 -38.65
CA ASN A 5 -19.50 9.40 -37.65
C ASN A 5 -19.04 8.73 -36.35
N ALA A 6 -17.75 8.41 -36.29
CA ALA A 6 -17.06 7.90 -35.11
C ALA A 6 -15.68 8.56 -35.02
N ILE A 7 -15.64 9.87 -34.80
CA ILE A 7 -14.38 10.62 -34.67
C ILE A 7 -14.51 11.65 -33.55
N SER A 8 -14.26 11.22 -32.31
CA SER A 8 -13.82 12.08 -31.21
C SER A 8 -13.47 11.23 -29.97
N ARG A 9 -12.46 10.37 -30.08
CA ARG A 9 -11.93 9.66 -28.90
C ARG A 9 -10.44 9.32 -28.97
N TRP A 10 -9.59 10.26 -29.42
CA TRP A 10 -8.15 9.95 -29.53
C TRP A 10 -7.23 11.14 -29.25
N LEU A 11 -7.38 11.82 -28.11
CA LEU A 11 -6.32 12.73 -27.60
C LEU A 11 -6.23 12.78 -26.07
N ARG A 12 -6.44 11.67 -25.35
CA ARG A 12 -6.17 11.62 -23.90
C ARG A 12 -5.80 10.23 -23.40
N ALA A 13 -4.52 9.84 -23.51
CA ALA A 13 -3.94 8.79 -22.66
C ALA A 13 -2.39 8.76 -22.73
N PRO A 14 -1.71 9.68 -22.02
CA PRO A 14 -0.46 9.28 -21.34
C PRO A 14 -0.58 9.30 -19.81
N ALA A 15 -1.56 10.03 -19.26
CA ALA A 15 -1.69 10.20 -17.81
C ALA A 15 -2.21 8.95 -17.07
N GLN A 16 -3.06 8.14 -17.70
CA GLN A 16 -3.66 6.95 -17.06
C GLN A 16 -2.67 5.78 -16.91
N MET A 17 -1.74 5.61 -17.84
CA MET A 17 -0.69 4.59 -17.75
C MET A 17 0.36 4.97 -16.68
N ALA A 18 0.76 6.25 -16.64
CA ALA A 18 1.73 6.73 -15.66
C ALA A 18 1.23 6.58 -14.20
N THR A 19 -0.06 6.81 -13.94
CA THR A 19 -0.65 6.67 -12.60
C THR A 19 -0.78 5.20 -12.17
N GLN A 20 -1.10 4.28 -13.10
CA GLN A 20 -1.07 2.83 -12.84
C GLN A 20 0.35 2.35 -12.47
N THR A 21 1.37 2.79 -13.21
CA THR A 21 2.76 2.45 -12.89
C THR A 21 3.21 3.03 -11.54
N GLY A 22 2.76 4.23 -11.18
CA GLY A 22 3.05 4.85 -9.88
C GLY A 22 2.41 4.10 -8.70
N THR A 23 1.18 3.64 -8.87
CA THR A 23 0.44 2.88 -7.87
C THR A 23 1.08 1.51 -7.65
N GLU A 24 1.39 0.79 -8.73
CA GLU A 24 2.07 -0.51 -8.66
C GLU A 24 3.46 -0.41 -8.01
N ARG A 25 4.24 0.62 -8.36
CA ARG A 25 5.53 0.88 -7.70
C ARG A 25 5.36 1.12 -6.21
N THR A 26 4.36 1.89 -5.80
CA THR A 26 4.10 2.15 -4.38
C THR A 26 3.66 0.88 -3.66
N LEU A 27 2.82 0.06 -4.30
CA LEU A 27 2.41 -1.24 -3.79
C LEU A 27 3.63 -2.12 -3.48
N GLN A 28 4.54 -2.29 -4.43
CA GLN A 28 5.75 -3.10 -4.25
C GLN A 28 6.67 -2.52 -3.15
N GLN A 29 6.81 -1.19 -3.08
CA GLN A 29 7.60 -0.55 -2.03
C GLN A 29 7.04 -0.81 -0.63
N VAL A 30 5.71 -0.73 -0.47
CA VAL A 30 5.06 -1.02 0.80
C VAL A 30 5.19 -2.50 1.17
N ARG A 31 4.98 -3.43 0.22
CA ARG A 31 5.18 -4.87 0.46
C ARG A 31 6.58 -5.15 0.97
N ALA A 32 7.60 -4.65 0.25
CA ALA A 32 9.00 -4.84 0.62
C ALA A 32 9.30 -4.27 2.01
N ALA A 33 8.81 -3.06 2.31
CA ALA A 33 9.04 -2.43 3.62
C ALA A 33 8.39 -3.21 4.78
N MET A 34 7.16 -3.72 4.58
CA MET A 34 6.47 -4.53 5.59
C MET A 34 7.17 -5.87 5.82
N LEU A 35 7.59 -6.55 4.76
CA LEU A 35 8.34 -7.82 4.88
C LEU A 35 9.71 -7.61 5.52
N ALA A 36 10.43 -6.55 5.17
CA ALA A 36 11.71 -6.22 5.78
C ALA A 36 11.56 -5.86 7.28
N ALA A 37 10.45 -5.25 7.69
CA ALA A 37 10.16 -5.03 9.10
C ALA A 37 9.95 -6.36 9.85
N LEU A 38 9.19 -7.29 9.27
CA LEU A 38 9.03 -8.63 9.86
C LEU A 38 10.37 -9.38 9.93
N GLU A 39 11.18 -9.33 8.89
CA GLU A 39 12.48 -10.00 8.83
C GLU A 39 13.46 -9.46 9.87
N ARG A 40 13.60 -8.13 9.99
CA ARG A 40 14.49 -7.48 10.97
C ARG A 40 14.21 -7.87 12.42
N HIS A 41 12.97 -8.22 12.72
CA HIS A 41 12.54 -8.66 14.06
C HIS A 41 12.42 -10.19 14.18
N GLY A 42 12.80 -10.96 13.16
CA GLY A 42 12.72 -12.43 13.17
C GLY A 42 11.28 -12.98 13.13
N LEU A 43 10.32 -12.17 12.66
CA LEU A 43 8.88 -12.43 12.77
C LEU A 43 8.31 -13.22 11.58
N LEU A 44 9.08 -13.43 10.50
CA LEU A 44 8.57 -14.08 9.28
C LEU A 44 7.96 -15.47 9.54
N ALA A 45 8.59 -16.29 10.38
CA ALA A 45 8.10 -17.63 10.70
C ALA A 45 6.90 -17.59 11.67
N GLN A 46 7.00 -16.78 12.73
CA GLN A 46 5.97 -16.59 13.74
C GLN A 46 4.66 -16.04 13.14
N TRP A 47 4.79 -15.08 12.24
CA TRP A 47 3.67 -14.37 11.61
C TRP A 47 3.51 -14.77 10.15
N ARG A 48 3.72 -16.06 9.81
CA ARG A 48 3.69 -16.54 8.40
C ARG A 48 2.41 -16.15 7.66
N ARG A 49 1.24 -16.25 8.30
CA ARG A 49 -0.04 -15.83 7.71
C ARG A 49 -0.07 -14.34 7.34
N LEU A 50 0.54 -13.48 8.15
CA LEU A 50 0.65 -12.05 7.84
C LEU A 50 1.64 -11.83 6.69
N ALA A 51 2.80 -12.49 6.73
CA ALA A 51 3.81 -12.39 5.67
C ALA A 51 3.26 -12.83 4.30
N ASP A 52 2.49 -13.92 4.25
CA ASP A 52 1.83 -14.38 3.03
C ASP A 52 0.80 -13.36 2.53
N ARG A 53 -0.06 -12.83 3.43
CA ARG A 53 -1.04 -11.79 3.08
C ARG A 53 -0.37 -10.53 2.53
N VAL A 54 0.75 -10.10 3.11
CA VAL A 54 1.54 -8.97 2.60
C VAL A 54 2.14 -9.28 1.21
N THR A 55 2.67 -10.49 1.02
CA THR A 55 3.28 -10.93 -0.24
C THR A 55 2.26 -10.92 -1.38
N TYR A 56 1.05 -11.43 -1.13
CA TYR A 56 0.01 -11.61 -2.15
C TYR A 56 -1.01 -10.48 -2.22
N ALA A 57 -0.94 -9.45 -1.37
CA ALA A 57 -1.90 -8.34 -1.37
C ALA A 57 -1.89 -7.55 -2.67
N SER A 58 -2.88 -7.71 -3.54
CA SER A 58 -2.93 -7.13 -4.89
C SER A 58 -3.12 -5.61 -4.95
N GLU A 59 -3.55 -4.98 -3.86
CA GLU A 59 -3.92 -3.57 -3.83
C GLU A 59 -3.37 -2.86 -2.60
N LEU A 60 -3.12 -1.55 -2.73
CA LEU A 60 -2.54 -0.75 -1.64
C LEU A 60 -3.47 -0.68 -0.42
N GLU A 61 -4.78 -0.75 -0.65
CA GLU A 61 -5.80 -0.79 0.41
C GLU A 61 -5.70 -2.05 1.27
N ALA A 62 -5.43 -3.21 0.68
CA ALA A 62 -5.21 -4.44 1.45
C ALA A 62 -4.00 -4.30 2.38
N LEU A 63 -2.90 -3.73 1.89
CA LEU A 63 -1.71 -3.45 2.72
C LEU A 63 -1.99 -2.42 3.81
N TRP A 64 -2.86 -1.44 3.57
CA TRP A 64 -3.24 -0.45 4.58
C TRP A 64 -3.97 -1.08 5.77
N TYR A 65 -4.82 -2.08 5.54
CA TYR A 65 -5.46 -2.82 6.63
C TYR A 65 -4.47 -3.74 7.35
N LEU A 66 -3.60 -4.44 6.60
CA LEU A 66 -2.52 -5.28 7.16
C LEU A 66 -1.53 -4.49 8.01
N ARG A 67 -1.48 -3.16 7.85
CA ARG A 67 -0.69 -2.25 8.67
C ARG A 67 -1.00 -2.36 10.16
N GLN A 68 -2.25 -2.63 10.54
CA GLN A 68 -2.64 -2.83 11.94
C GLN A 68 -2.13 -4.17 12.48
N ASP A 69 -2.26 -5.23 11.69
CA ASP A 69 -1.71 -6.55 12.02
C ASP A 69 -0.18 -6.49 12.17
N LEU A 70 0.50 -5.75 11.28
CA LEU A 70 1.95 -5.52 11.36
C LEU A 70 2.34 -4.74 12.63
N LEU A 71 1.61 -3.69 12.97
CA LEU A 71 1.86 -2.95 14.21
C LEU A 71 1.72 -3.88 15.42
N ALA A 72 0.67 -4.70 15.49
CA ALA A 72 0.48 -5.67 16.56
C ALA A 72 1.65 -6.67 16.66
N ALA A 73 2.13 -7.18 15.53
CA ALA A 73 3.28 -8.07 15.48
C ALA A 73 4.57 -7.39 16.00
N LEU A 74 4.82 -6.15 15.60
CA LEU A 74 5.97 -5.37 16.05
C LEU A 74 5.88 -5.01 17.54
N MET A 75 4.68 -4.64 18.03
CA MET A 75 4.46 -4.34 19.45
C MET A 75 4.78 -5.55 20.33
N ALA A 76 4.36 -6.75 19.90
CA ALA A 76 4.68 -7.99 20.61
C ALA A 76 6.19 -8.32 20.62
N ALA A 77 6.94 -7.83 19.62
CA ALA A 77 8.37 -8.13 19.47
C ALA A 77 9.28 -7.12 20.16
N CYS A 78 8.99 -5.82 20.06
CA CYS A 78 9.89 -4.74 20.49
C CYS A 78 9.23 -3.66 21.36
N GLY A 79 7.96 -3.84 21.73
CA GLY A 79 7.17 -2.88 22.51
C GLY A 79 6.59 -1.74 21.68
N GLU A 80 5.60 -1.05 22.24
CA GLU A 80 4.78 -0.08 21.51
C GLU A 80 5.57 1.09 20.92
N VAL A 81 6.47 1.69 21.71
CA VAL A 81 7.21 2.89 21.29
C VAL A 81 8.07 2.60 20.06
N ARG A 82 8.84 1.48 20.08
CA ARG A 82 9.68 1.09 18.95
C ARG A 82 8.85 0.64 17.76
N ALA A 83 7.78 -0.12 17.98
CA ALA A 83 6.88 -0.53 16.91
C ALA A 83 6.28 0.68 16.17
N ARG A 84 5.85 1.72 16.90
CA ARG A 84 5.36 2.97 16.28
C ARG A 84 6.42 3.69 15.48
N GLN A 85 7.68 3.69 15.92
CA GLN A 85 8.80 4.25 15.17
C GLN A 85 9.06 3.48 13.87
N GLU A 86 9.07 2.14 13.93
CA GLU A 86 9.23 1.27 12.74
C GLU A 86 8.11 1.46 11.72
N MET A 87 6.90 1.79 12.17
CA MET A 87 5.76 2.05 11.30
C MET A 87 5.84 3.40 10.57
N GLN A 88 6.62 4.39 11.04
CA GLN A 88 6.69 5.72 10.43
C GLN A 88 7.11 5.70 8.94
N PRO A 89 8.24 5.05 8.55
CA PRO A 89 8.63 5.00 7.14
C PRO A 89 7.60 4.27 6.28
N ILE A 90 6.94 3.24 6.80
CA ILE A 90 5.88 2.49 6.10
C ILE A 90 4.66 3.38 5.88
N ASN A 91 4.21 4.10 6.91
CA ASN A 91 3.11 5.06 6.83
C ASN A 91 3.39 6.17 5.80
N ALA A 92 4.63 6.65 5.72
CA ALA A 92 5.04 7.67 4.77
C ALA A 92 4.93 7.20 3.31
N LEU A 93 5.16 5.91 3.01
CA LEU A 93 4.99 5.35 1.66
C LEU A 93 3.53 5.43 1.20
N PHE A 94 2.57 5.14 2.08
CA PHE A 94 1.15 5.32 1.77
C PHE A 94 0.80 6.77 1.44
N GLY A 95 1.42 7.73 2.13
CA GLY A 95 1.21 9.17 1.88
C GLY A 95 1.73 9.68 0.53
N ARG A 96 2.62 8.94 -0.13
CA ARG A 96 3.17 9.29 -1.46
C ARG A 96 2.26 8.87 -2.61
N SER A 97 1.32 7.96 -2.39
CA SER A 97 0.35 7.55 -3.42
C SER A 97 -0.77 8.57 -3.54
N GLU A 98 -0.90 9.20 -4.71
CA GLU A 98 -2.02 10.10 -5.02
C GLU A 98 -3.38 9.41 -4.92
N ALA A 99 -3.44 8.10 -5.20
CA ALA A 99 -4.65 7.29 -5.06
C ALA A 99 -5.08 7.12 -3.59
N PHE A 100 -4.15 7.22 -2.64
CA PHE A 100 -4.42 7.03 -1.21
C PHE A 100 -4.61 8.35 -0.44
N ARG A 101 -4.20 9.50 -1.01
CA ARG A 101 -4.37 10.84 -0.40
C ARG A 101 -5.83 11.22 -0.04
N PRO A 102 -6.87 10.93 -0.85
CA PRO A 102 -8.25 11.26 -0.49
C PRO A 102 -8.73 10.48 0.73
N ARG A 103 -8.29 9.23 0.88
CA ARG A 103 -8.66 8.33 1.99
C ARG A 103 -7.90 8.63 3.27
N LEU A 104 -6.68 9.16 3.19
CA LEU A 104 -5.96 9.69 4.36
C LEU A 104 -6.64 10.95 4.94
N ARG A 105 -7.31 11.75 4.09
CA ARG A 105 -8.08 12.93 4.52
C ARG A 105 -9.47 12.56 5.08
N ALA A 106 -10.13 11.57 4.48
CA ALA A 106 -11.42 11.07 4.96
C ALA A 106 -11.29 10.12 6.17
N GLY A 107 -10.16 9.42 6.30
CA GLY A 107 -9.86 8.42 7.32
C GLY A 107 -9.58 8.95 8.73
N LEU A 108 -9.77 10.25 8.98
CA LEU A 108 -10.00 10.80 10.32
C LEU A 108 -11.46 10.59 10.78
N ARG A 109 -12.31 9.93 9.99
CA ARG A 109 -13.67 9.58 10.39
C ARG A 109 -14.01 8.12 10.06
N MET A 110 -14.04 7.35 11.14
CA MET A 110 -14.80 6.11 11.41
C MET A 110 -14.15 4.75 11.10
N PRO A 111 -14.49 3.72 11.91
CA PRO A 111 -14.80 3.70 13.35
C PRO A 111 -13.61 3.22 14.21
#